data_AF-A0A946LIG2-F1
#
_entry.id   AF-A0A946LIG2-F1
#
_cell.length_a   1.000
_cell.length_b   1.000
_cell.length_c   1.000
_cell.angle_alpha   90.00
_cell.angle_beta   90.00
_cell.angle_gamma   90.00
#
_symmetry.space_group_name_H-M   'P 1'
#
loop_
_entity.id
_entity.type
_entity.pdbx_description
1 polymer ?
#
loop_
_entity_poly.entity_id
_entity_poly.type
_entity_poly.pdbx_seq_one_letter_code
_entity_poly.pdbx_strand_id
1 'polypeptide(L)'
;MIETTPLWLLSFALFSVADLRYRLVPAIELFFLASIFVSAPLSLWQVLAVVLVVAWGIFPKLPAFVILPSLFSPAAWLLLLIGFGVRRRLIGRADLLALGGIACLFPWSGLVLTLLGVEFWRRWWRKHHPDDGLTPALPGMFLGLAFFSLLNWLVPALL
;
A
#
# COMPACT_ATOMS: atom_id res chain seq x y z
N MET A 1 2.22 3.57 -20.03
CA MET A 1 2.24 3.07 -18.63
C MET A 1 3.14 1.83 -18.42
N ILE A 2 3.73 1.22 -19.46
CA ILE A 2 4.45 -0.07 -19.33
C ILE A 2 5.89 0.10 -18.77
N GLU A 3 6.56 1.23 -19.01
CA GLU A 3 8.01 1.35 -18.74
C GLU A 3 8.41 1.44 -17.26
N THR A 4 7.52 1.88 -16.35
CA THR A 4 7.88 2.09 -14.93
C THR A 4 7.50 0.93 -14.02
N THR A 5 6.57 0.06 -14.45
CA THR A 5 6.14 -1.13 -13.69
C THR A 5 7.27 -2.06 -13.22
N PRO A 6 8.33 -2.36 -14.00
CA PRO A 6 9.39 -3.25 -13.53
C PRO A 6 10.23 -2.62 -12.41
N LEU A 7 10.43 -1.29 -12.41
CA LEU A 7 11.19 -0.59 -11.38
C LEU A 7 10.46 -0.57 -10.03
N TRP A 8 9.12 -0.44 -10.05
CA TRP A 8 8.31 -0.50 -8.84
C TRP A 8 8.29 -1.90 -8.21
N LEU A 9 8.16 -2.94 -9.04
CA LEU A 9 8.21 -4.32 -8.59
C LEU A 9 9.58 -4.67 -8.01
N LEU A 10 10.66 -4.22 -8.65
CA LEU A 10 12.02 -4.41 -8.14
C LEU A 10 12.22 -3.69 -6.80
N SER A 11 11.70 -2.47 -6.67
CA SER A 11 11.74 -1.72 -5.41
C SER A 11 10.97 -2.44 -4.29
N PHE A 12 9.76 -2.95 -4.58
CA PHE A 12 9.00 -3.76 -3.63
C PHE A 12 9.65 -5.10 -3.30
N ALA A 13 10.32 -5.74 -4.25
CA ALA A 13 11.08 -6.95 -4.00
C ALA A 13 12.26 -6.69 -3.04
N LEU A 14 12.99 -5.59 -3.26
CA LEU A 14 14.05 -5.15 -2.34
C LEU A 14 13.50 -4.80 -0.97
N PHE A 15 12.37 -4.10 -0.88
CA PHE A 15 11.73 -3.80 0.40
C PHE A 15 11.19 -5.04 1.10
N SER A 16 10.66 -6.01 0.37
CA SER A 16 10.20 -7.30 0.92
C SER A 16 11.38 -8.08 1.55
N VAL A 17 12.51 -8.17 0.84
CA VAL A 17 13.72 -8.81 1.38
C VAL A 17 14.29 -8.02 2.56
N ALA A 18 14.26 -6.69 2.50
CA ALA A 18 14.70 -5.83 3.59
C ALA A 18 13.77 -5.89 4.81
N ASP A 19 12.46 -6.06 4.63
CA ASP A 19 11.48 -6.19 5.72
C ASP A 19 11.71 -7.49 6.48
N LEU A 20 11.90 -8.60 5.76
CA LEU A 20 12.23 -9.91 6.32
C LEU A 20 13.53 -9.89 7.13
N ARG A 21 14.50 -9.04 6.76
CA ARG A 21 15.85 -9.05 7.34
C ARG A 21 16.11 -7.94 8.36
N TYR A 22 15.50 -6.77 8.20
CA TYR A 22 15.88 -5.55 8.93
C TYR A 22 14.70 -4.72 9.46
N ARG A 23 13.43 -5.04 9.14
CA ARG A 23 12.23 -4.28 9.59
C ARG A 23 12.39 -2.75 9.39
N LEU A 24 12.89 -2.34 8.22
CA LEU A 24 13.33 -0.97 7.93
C LEU A 24 12.16 0.01 7.74
N VAL A 25 11.90 0.81 8.78
CA VAL A 25 10.90 1.89 8.80
C VAL A 25 11.22 3.08 7.87
N PRO A 26 12.48 3.56 7.72
CA PRO A 26 12.74 4.82 7.00
C PRO A 26 12.54 4.72 5.47
N ALA A 27 12.79 3.53 4.90
CA ALA A 27 12.72 3.34 3.45
C ALA A 27 11.30 3.47 2.90
N ILE A 28 10.30 3.15 3.72
CA ILE A 28 8.88 3.20 3.35
C ILE A 28 8.39 4.65 3.26
N GLU A 29 8.89 5.55 4.10
CA GLU A 29 8.58 6.99 4.03
C GLU A 29 9.12 7.61 2.73
N LEU A 30 10.36 7.26 2.35
CA LEU A 30 10.95 7.68 1.08
C LEU A 30 10.18 7.11 -0.12
N PHE A 31 9.78 5.85 -0.05
CA PHE A 31 8.95 5.22 -1.07
C PHE A 31 7.61 5.94 -1.25
N PHE A 32 6.92 6.25 -0.14
CA PHE A 32 5.67 7.00 -0.18
C PHE A 32 5.87 8.38 -0.81
N LEU A 33 6.90 9.13 -0.41
CA LEU A 33 7.20 10.43 -1.01
C LEU A 33 7.49 10.31 -2.52
N ALA A 34 8.32 9.35 -2.94
CA ALA A 34 8.62 9.11 -4.35
C ALA A 34 7.35 8.79 -5.14
N SER A 35 6.45 7.97 -4.60
CA SER A 35 5.18 7.61 -5.25
C SER A 35 4.26 8.81 -5.49
N ILE A 36 4.25 9.78 -4.57
CA ILE A 36 3.50 11.04 -4.71
C ILE A 36 4.06 11.83 -5.89
N PHE A 37 5.38 12.04 -5.94
CA PHE A 37 6.01 12.83 -7.00
C PHE A 37 5.84 12.21 -8.38
N VAL A 38 5.87 10.88 -8.48
CA VAL A 38 5.68 10.20 -9.77
C VAL A 38 4.22 10.19 -10.21
N SER A 39 3.26 10.05 -9.29
CA SER A 39 1.84 9.98 -9.65
C SER A 39 1.17 11.36 -9.77
N ALA A 40 1.70 12.40 -9.13
CA ALA A 40 1.12 13.74 -9.14
C ALA A 40 0.88 14.33 -10.56
N PRO A 41 1.80 14.17 -11.54
CA PRO A 41 1.56 14.64 -12.91
C PRO A 41 0.44 13.90 -13.64
N LEU A 42 0.15 12.65 -13.25
CA LEU A 42 -0.84 11.80 -13.92
C LEU A 42 -2.23 11.96 -13.31
N SER A 43 -2.32 12.06 -11.98
CA SER A 43 -3.61 12.04 -11.27
C SER A 43 -3.58 12.81 -9.94
N LEU A 44 -3.45 14.14 -10.03
CA LEU A 44 -3.37 15.03 -8.85
C LEU A 44 -4.48 14.77 -7.83
N TRP A 45 -5.73 14.57 -8.27
CA TRP A 45 -6.85 14.34 -7.36
C TRP A 45 -6.75 13.05 -6.56
N GLN A 46 -6.26 11.98 -7.17
CA GLN A 46 -6.02 10.72 -6.48
C GLN A 46 -4.92 10.88 -5.45
N VAL A 47 -3.80 11.50 -5.84
CA VAL A 47 -2.67 11.74 -4.94
C VAL A 47 -3.08 12.61 -3.75
N LEU A 48 -3.82 13.69 -3.96
CA LEU A 48 -4.31 14.54 -2.88
C LEU A 48 -5.26 13.78 -1.95
N ALA A 49 -6.18 12.98 -2.50
CA ALA A 49 -7.08 12.16 -1.69
C ALA A 49 -6.30 11.17 -0.82
N VAL A 50 -5.29 10.49 -1.38
CA VAL A 50 -4.43 9.54 -0.67
C VAL A 50 -3.60 10.23 0.41
N VAL A 51 -2.90 11.32 0.09
CA VAL A 51 -2.08 12.09 1.04
C VAL A 51 -2.92 12.55 2.22
N LEU A 52 -4.13 13.01 1.95
CA LEU A 52 -5.03 13.53 2.97
C LEU A 52 -5.53 12.40 3.89
N VAL A 53 -5.80 11.20 3.37
CA VAL A 53 -6.15 10.02 4.18
C VAL A 53 -4.97 9.53 5.01
N VAL A 54 -3.76 9.50 4.43
CA VAL A 54 -2.54 9.10 5.14
C VAL A 54 -2.25 10.08 6.27
N ALA A 55 -2.32 11.39 6.01
CA ALA A 55 -2.16 12.42 7.02
C ALA A 55 -3.20 12.27 8.14
N TRP A 56 -4.47 12.05 7.78
CA TRP A 56 -5.51 11.79 8.77
C TRP A 56 -5.24 10.53 9.61
N GLY A 57 -4.80 9.43 9.00
CA GLY A 57 -4.45 8.21 9.73
C GLY A 57 -3.29 8.39 10.72
N ILE A 58 -2.27 9.18 10.35
CA ILE A 58 -1.08 9.43 11.17
C ILE A 58 -1.36 10.43 12.30
N PHE A 59 -2.09 11.51 12.02
CA PHE A 59 -2.36 12.58 12.98
C PHE A 59 -3.73 12.40 13.63
N PRO A 60 -3.83 11.84 14.86
CA PRO A 60 -5.11 11.54 15.50
C PRO A 60 -5.94 12.78 15.84
N LYS A 61 -5.30 13.95 15.93
CA LYS A 61 -5.96 15.24 16.22
C LYS A 61 -6.74 15.80 15.03
N LEU A 62 -6.52 15.30 13.80
CA LEU A 62 -7.23 15.81 12.63
C LEU A 62 -8.70 15.37 12.66
N PRO A 63 -9.66 16.31 12.49
CA PRO A 63 -11.07 15.98 12.47
C PRO A 63 -11.44 15.20 11.21
N ALA A 64 -12.48 14.37 11.30
CA ALA A 64 -12.96 13.54 10.18
C ALA A 64 -13.54 14.37 9.02
N PHE A 65 -13.92 15.63 9.24
CA PHE A 65 -14.38 16.51 8.16
C PHE A 65 -13.31 16.72 7.08
N VAL A 66 -12.03 16.71 7.46
CA VAL A 66 -10.90 16.94 6.53
C VAL A 66 -10.82 15.84 5.47
N ILE A 67 -11.24 14.61 5.78
CA ILE A 67 -11.19 13.45 4.87
C ILE A 67 -12.43 13.28 3.98
N LEU A 68 -13.45 14.12 4.11
CA LEU A 68 -14.65 14.04 3.27
C LEU A 68 -14.34 14.08 1.77
N PRO A 69 -13.43 14.94 1.25
CA PRO A 69 -13.10 14.95 -0.17
C PRO A 69 -12.52 13.61 -0.65
N SER A 70 -11.82 12.89 0.23
CA SER A 70 -11.22 11.60 -0.12
C SER A 70 -12.26 10.49 -0.35
N LEU A 71 -13.50 10.65 0.13
CA LEU A 71 -14.57 9.67 -0.13
C LEU A 71 -14.99 9.61 -1.60
N PHE A 72 -14.69 10.64 -2.40
CA PHE A 72 -15.00 10.64 -3.83
C PHE A 72 -13.96 9.88 -4.67
N SER A 73 -12.85 9.44 -4.07
CA SER A 73 -11.83 8.66 -4.76
C SER A 73 -11.87 7.19 -4.32
N PRO A 74 -12.12 6.24 -5.23
CA PRO A 74 -12.19 4.82 -4.87
C PRO A 74 -10.86 4.31 -4.29
N ALA A 75 -9.72 4.79 -4.80
CA ALA A 75 -8.39 4.44 -4.27
C ALA A 75 -8.21 4.78 -2.78
N ALA A 76 -8.93 5.78 -2.28
CA ALA A 76 -8.86 6.21 -0.89
C ALA A 76 -9.73 5.37 0.06
N TRP A 77 -10.71 4.60 -0.44
CA TRP A 77 -11.65 3.88 0.44
C TRP A 77 -10.98 2.83 1.31
N LEU A 78 -10.09 2.01 0.73
CA LEU A 78 -9.33 1.02 1.52
C LEU A 78 -8.38 1.70 2.48
N LEU A 79 -7.73 2.78 2.04
CA LEU A 79 -6.84 3.55 2.89
C LEU A 79 -7.55 4.19 4.07
N LEU A 80 -8.83 4.57 3.94
CA LEU A 80 -9.62 5.09 5.06
C LEU A 80 -9.81 4.03 6.14
N LEU A 81 -10.11 2.78 5.75
CA LEU A 81 -10.21 1.65 6.67
C LEU A 81 -8.87 1.37 7.36
N ILE A 82 -7.77 1.35 6.60
CA ILE A 82 -6.43 1.13 7.12
C ILE A 82 -6.01 2.27 8.06
N GLY A 83 -6.26 3.51 7.66
CA GLY A 83 -5.97 4.71 8.45
C GLY A 83 -6.75 4.75 9.76
N PHE A 84 -8.00 4.29 9.75
CA PHE A 84 -8.76 4.06 10.99
C PHE A 84 -8.11 2.99 11.87
N GLY A 85 -7.65 1.88 11.27
CA GLY A 85 -6.89 0.84 11.97
C GLY A 85 -5.60 1.35 12.61
N VAL A 86 -4.85 2.23 11.93
CA VAL A 86 -3.66 2.89 12.47
C VAL A 86 -4.01 3.77 13.68
N ARG A 87 -5.08 4.56 13.61
CA ARG A 87 -5.55 5.37 14.76
C ARG A 87 -5.91 4.52 15.97
N ARG A 88 -6.46 3.33 15.73
CA ARG A 88 -6.80 2.35 16.77
C ARG A 88 -5.60 1.49 17.22
N ARG A 89 -4.39 1.73 16.68
CA ARG A 89 -3.17 0.95 16.91
C ARG A 89 -3.31 -0.55 16.56
N LEU A 90 -4.19 -0.86 15.62
CA LEU A 90 -4.38 -2.23 15.10
C LEU A 90 -3.43 -2.54 13.94
N ILE A 91 -2.98 -1.51 13.23
CA ILE A 91 -2.15 -1.61 12.02
C ILE A 91 -0.94 -0.68 12.17
N GLY A 92 0.20 -1.06 11.60
CA GLY A 92 1.43 -0.27 11.64
C GLY A 92 1.33 1.00 10.77
N ARG A 93 2.03 2.06 11.19
CA ARG A 93 2.16 3.27 10.37
C ARG A 93 2.87 3.00 9.04
N ALA A 94 3.86 2.10 9.07
CA ALA A 94 4.58 1.64 7.89
C ALA A 94 3.63 1.01 6.86
N ASP A 95 2.67 0.20 7.29
CA ASP A 95 1.70 -0.44 6.39
C ASP A 95 0.80 0.59 5.69
N LEU A 96 0.38 1.63 6.42
CA LEU A 96 -0.41 2.73 5.85
C LEU A 96 0.39 3.53 4.80
N LEU A 97 1.67 3.78 5.05
CA LEU A 97 2.54 4.47 4.08
C LEU A 97 2.83 3.61 2.84
N ALA A 98 3.08 2.32 3.03
CA ALA A 98 3.30 1.37 1.94
C ALA A 98 2.05 1.26 1.06
N LEU A 99 0.87 1.04 1.67
CA LEU A 99 -0.40 0.99 0.96
C LEU A 99 -0.78 2.36 0.38
N GLY A 100 -0.39 3.46 1.03
CA GLY A 100 -0.52 4.81 0.51
C GLY A 100 0.25 4.98 -0.80
N GLY A 101 1.50 4.50 -0.85
CA GLY A 101 2.30 4.60 -2.05
C GLY A 101 1.78 3.72 -3.18
N ILE A 102 1.29 2.52 -2.85
CA ILE A 102 0.61 1.65 -3.81
C ILE A 102 -0.64 2.33 -4.35
N ALA A 103 -1.44 2.97 -3.49
CA ALA A 103 -2.66 3.66 -3.89
C ALA A 103 -2.40 4.87 -4.79
N CYS A 104 -1.22 5.48 -4.72
CA CYS A 104 -0.81 6.51 -5.67
C CYS A 104 -0.46 5.92 -7.03
N LEU A 105 0.18 4.75 -7.08
CA LEU A 105 0.76 4.18 -8.30
C LEU A 105 -0.19 3.25 -9.06
N PHE A 106 -1.08 2.57 -8.35
CA PHE A 106 -1.92 1.51 -8.89
C PHE A 106 -3.41 1.86 -8.73
N PRO A 107 -4.27 1.35 -9.64
CA PRO A 107 -5.70 1.49 -9.50
C PRO A 107 -6.22 0.69 -8.30
N TRP A 108 -7.48 0.94 -7.94
CA TRP A 108 -8.20 0.24 -6.88
C TRP A 108 -8.05 -1.29 -6.92
N SER A 109 -8.10 -1.90 -8.11
CA SER A 109 -7.95 -3.35 -8.28
C SER A 109 -6.60 -3.86 -7.79
N GLY A 110 -5.52 -3.12 -8.03
CA GLY A 110 -4.19 -3.43 -7.53
C GLY A 110 -4.12 -3.36 -6.00
N LEU A 111 -4.80 -2.40 -5.37
CA LEU A 111 -4.89 -2.30 -3.91
C LEU A 111 -5.63 -3.50 -3.29
N VAL A 112 -6.75 -3.92 -3.89
CA VAL A 112 -7.51 -5.08 -3.41
C VAL A 112 -6.65 -6.34 -3.48
N LEU A 113 -5.97 -6.58 -4.60
CA LEU A 113 -5.09 -7.74 -4.76
C LEU A 113 -3.90 -7.70 -3.81
N THR A 114 -3.35 -6.52 -3.53
CA THR A 114 -2.31 -6.32 -2.51
C THR A 114 -2.80 -6.79 -1.14
N LEU A 115 -4.00 -6.39 -0.71
CA LEU A 115 -4.57 -6.80 0.58
C LEU A 115 -4.86 -8.30 0.65
N LEU A 116 -5.34 -8.90 -0.45
CA LEU A 116 -5.52 -10.34 -0.54
C LEU A 116 -4.17 -11.08 -0.44
N GLY A 117 -3.12 -10.55 -1.08
CA GLY A 117 -1.76 -11.06 -0.95
C GLY A 117 -1.24 -11.00 0.49
N VAL A 118 -1.51 -9.90 1.20
CA VAL A 118 -1.19 -9.76 2.63
C VAL A 118 -1.90 -10.81 3.48
N GLU A 119 -3.20 -11.02 3.28
CA GLU A 119 -3.95 -12.00 4.05
C GLU A 119 -3.49 -13.44 3.75
N PHE A 120 -3.18 -13.76 2.48
CA PHE A 120 -2.62 -15.05 2.09
C PHE A 120 -1.25 -15.27 2.76
N TRP A 121 -0.35 -14.30 2.66
CA TRP A 121 0.96 -14.35 3.29
C TRP A 121 0.86 -14.49 4.81
N ARG A 122 -0.01 -13.71 5.45
CA ARG A 122 -0.24 -13.78 6.90
C ARG A 122 -0.72 -15.16 7.35
N ARG A 123 -1.57 -15.82 6.58
CA ARG A 123 -2.02 -17.20 6.87
C ARG A 123 -0.88 -18.20 6.69
N TRP A 124 -0.13 -18.08 5.60
CA TRP A 124 1.01 -18.95 5.33
C TRP A 124 2.13 -18.78 6.39
N TRP A 125 2.45 -17.54 6.77
CA TRP A 125 3.48 -17.22 7.76
C TRP A 125 3.11 -17.76 9.13
N ARG A 126 1.90 -17.50 9.63
CA ARG A 126 1.43 -18.02 10.93
C ARG A 126 1.41 -19.55 10.99
N LYS A 127 1.21 -20.22 9.85
CA LYS A 127 1.28 -21.69 9.78
C LYS A 127 2.71 -22.21 9.96
N HIS A 128 3.72 -21.49 9.49
CA HIS A 128 5.12 -21.94 9.52
C HIS A 128 5.93 -21.34 10.68
N HIS A 129 5.50 -20.19 11.23
CA HIS A 129 6.13 -19.48 12.34
C HIS A 129 5.05 -19.08 13.37
N PRO A 130 4.52 -20.04 14.15
CA PRO A 130 3.40 -19.80 15.06
C PRO A 130 3.75 -18.90 16.26
N ASP A 131 5.02 -18.91 16.69
CA ASP A 131 5.49 -18.18 17.89
C ASP A 131 5.96 -16.74 17.59
N ASP A 132 6.04 -16.36 16.31
CA ASP A 132 6.52 -15.05 15.88
C ASP A 132 5.34 -14.07 15.76
N GLY A 133 5.11 -13.27 16.81
CA GLY A 133 3.92 -12.43 16.96
C GLY A 133 3.79 -11.27 15.97
N LEU A 134 4.83 -10.98 15.19
CA LEU A 134 4.85 -9.90 14.19
C LEU A 134 5.01 -10.48 12.78
N THR A 135 3.91 -10.51 12.02
CA THR A 135 3.92 -10.95 10.62
C THR A 135 4.43 -9.82 9.72
N PRO A 136 5.52 -10.02 8.95
CA PRO A 136 5.98 -9.02 7.98
C PRO A 136 4.94 -8.86 6.87
N ALA A 137 4.45 -7.64 6.64
CA ALA A 137 3.34 -7.39 5.72
C ALA A 137 3.82 -7.11 4.29
N LEU A 138 5.03 -6.58 4.10
CA LEU A 138 5.57 -6.20 2.79
C LEU A 138 5.69 -7.38 1.80
N PRO A 139 6.07 -8.61 2.20
CA PRO A 139 6.09 -9.74 1.28
C PRO A 139 4.70 -10.08 0.73
N GLY A 140 3.67 -9.99 1.58
CA GLY A 140 2.30 -10.19 1.16
C GLY A 140 1.80 -9.09 0.21
N MET A 141 2.19 -7.84 0.46
CA MET A 141 1.90 -6.73 -0.45
C MET A 141 2.55 -6.96 -1.83
N PHE A 142 3.81 -7.37 -1.85
CA PHE A 142 4.52 -7.71 -3.08
C PHE A 142 3.86 -8.84 -3.85
N LEU A 143 3.44 -9.92 -3.18
CA LEU A 143 2.75 -11.05 -3.84
C LEU A 143 1.49 -10.58 -4.56
N GLY A 144 0.67 -9.74 -3.92
CA GLY A 144 -0.54 -9.21 -4.54
C GLY A 144 -0.26 -8.31 -5.75
N LEU A 145 0.77 -7.44 -5.66
CA LEU A 145 1.19 -6.58 -6.77
C LEU A 145 1.79 -7.35 -7.94
N ALA A 146 2.62 -8.36 -7.65
CA ALA A 146 3.21 -9.23 -8.66
C ALA A 146 2.11 -9.98 -9.42
N PHE A 147 1.12 -10.51 -8.69
CA PHE A 147 -0.02 -11.17 -9.29
C PHE A 147 -0.87 -10.20 -10.14
N PHE A 148 -1.15 -8.99 -9.65
CA PHE A 148 -1.83 -7.97 -10.44
C PHE A 148 -1.07 -7.62 -11.73
N SER A 149 0.24 -7.46 -11.64
CA SER A 149 1.09 -7.12 -12.78
C SER A 149 1.14 -8.25 -13.81
N LEU A 150 1.18 -9.50 -13.35
CA LEU A 150 1.05 -10.69 -14.20
C LEU A 150 -0.30 -10.74 -14.92
N LEU A 151 -1.40 -10.47 -14.20
CA LEU A 151 -2.74 -10.46 -14.80
C LEU A 151 -2.88 -9.37 -15.87
N ASN A 152 -2.41 -8.16 -15.59
CA ASN A 152 -2.42 -7.08 -16.59
C ASN A 152 -1.57 -7.40 -17.82
N TRP A 153 -0.46 -8.12 -17.63
CA TRP A 153 0.39 -8.54 -18.74
C TRP A 153 -0.26 -9.64 -19.58
N LEU A 154 -0.91 -10.62 -18.93
CA LEU A 154 -1.56 -11.74 -19.61
C LEU A 154 -2.88 -11.36 -20.28
N VAL A 155 -3.65 -10.45 -19.67
CA VAL A 155 -4.96 -10.04 -20.17
C VAL A 155 -5.08 -8.51 -20.15
N PRO A 156 -4.48 -7.82 -21.15
CA PRO A 156 -4.57 -6.36 -21.24
C PRO A 156 -5.99 -5.83 -21.51
N ALA A 157 -6.98 -6.72 -21.73
CA ALA A 157 -8.33 -6.38 -22.16
C ALA A 157 -9.43 -6.45 -21.08
N LEU A 158 -9.13 -6.89 -19.84
CA LEU A 158 -10.15 -7.14 -18.81
C LEU A 158 -10.24 -6.10 -17.67
N LEU A 159 -9.44 -5.03 -17.69
CA LEU A 159 -9.40 -4.01 -16.63
C LEU A 159 -9.29 -2.59 -17.16
#